data_AF-A0A9P3LK44-F1
#
_entry.id   AF-A0A9P3LK44-F1
#
_cell.length_a   1.000
_cell.length_b   1.000
_cell.length_c   1.000
_cell.angle_alpha   90.00
_cell.angle_beta   90.00
_cell.angle_gamma   90.00
#
_symmetry.space_group_name_H-M   'P 1'
#
loop_
_entity.id
_entity.type
_entity.pdbx_description
1 polymer ?
#
loop_
_entity_poly.entity_id
_entity_poly.type
_entity_poly.pdbx_seq_one_letter_code
_entity_poly.pdbx_strand_id
1 'polypeptide(L)'
;MLQELSHMDRITQLQDEIQQLLTIMSSSIAYLTAKANFVQVSEEVPITKSRNAEKVDPPDVFEENKKELVNDLLVKAKQVEYLINSLPEPESEEAQAMRLQDLEHEMSAANEDYLRAVNRAKDLHRRISEVLRNMLDESDGLDNPG
;
A
#
# COMPACT_ATOMS: atom_id res chain seq x y z
N MET A 1 -4.46 -13.92 2.26
CA MET A 1 -4.77 -12.70 1.48
C MET A 1 -4.60 -11.38 2.25
N LEU A 2 -4.07 -11.38 3.48
CA LEU A 2 -3.80 -10.14 4.26
C LEU A 2 -2.30 -9.84 4.42
N GLN A 3 -1.42 -10.59 3.74
CA GLN A 3 0.00 -10.66 4.08
C GLN A 3 0.94 -10.27 2.93
N GLU A 4 0.40 -9.92 1.76
CA GLU A 4 1.20 -9.44 0.61
C GLU A 4 1.08 -7.94 0.35
N LEU A 5 0.34 -7.21 1.18
CA LEU A 5 0.48 -5.76 1.31
C LEU A 5 1.52 -5.45 2.39
N SER A 6 2.76 -5.89 2.17
CA SER A 6 3.98 -5.19 2.64
C SER A 6 4.14 -3.85 1.88
N HIS A 7 3.01 -3.17 1.72
CA HIS A 7 2.68 -2.11 0.78
C HIS A 7 3.23 -0.83 1.39
N MET A 8 4.20 -0.23 0.70
CA MET A 8 4.71 1.13 0.83
C MET A 8 4.07 1.99 1.94
N ASP A 9 4.88 2.63 2.79
CA ASP A 9 4.38 3.51 3.85
C ASP A 9 3.29 4.48 3.33
N ARG A 10 2.22 4.71 4.12
CA ARG A 10 1.06 5.52 3.69
C ARG A 10 1.48 6.95 3.37
N ILE A 11 2.52 7.46 4.04
CA ILE A 11 3.11 8.77 3.74
C ILE A 11 3.79 8.74 2.37
N THR A 12 4.55 7.69 2.05
CA THR A 12 5.16 7.52 0.72
C THR A 12 4.09 7.38 -0.37
N GLN A 13 3.01 6.62 -0.14
CA GLN A 13 1.88 6.54 -1.07
C GLN A 13 1.23 7.90 -1.31
N LEU A 14 1.02 8.69 -0.25
CA LEU A 14 0.44 10.03 -0.36
C LEU A 14 1.37 10.96 -1.15
N GLN A 15 2.68 10.91 -0.90
CA GLN A 15 3.68 11.68 -1.64
C GLN A 15 3.62 11.38 -3.14
N ASP A 16 3.58 10.09 -3.51
CA ASP A 16 3.53 9.67 -4.91
C ASP A 16 2.24 10.11 -5.61
N GLU A 17 1.09 10.01 -4.93
CA GLU A 17 -0.19 10.45 -5.50
C GLU A 17 -0.26 11.98 -5.66
N ILE A 18 0.34 12.75 -4.75
CA ILE A 18 0.48 14.21 -4.91
C ILE A 18 1.37 14.53 -6.13
N GLN A 19 2.48 13.81 -6.30
CA GLN A 19 3.37 14.01 -7.44
C GLN A 19 2.68 13.65 -8.77
N GLN A 20 1.90 12.58 -8.79
CA GLN A 20 1.07 12.21 -9.94
C GLN A 20 0.03 13.28 -10.24
N LEU A 21 -0.66 13.82 -9.23
CA LEU A 21 -1.64 14.89 -9.40
C LEU A 21 -1.01 16.12 -10.06
N LEU A 22 0.17 16.56 -9.59
CA LEU A 22 0.91 17.68 -10.18
C LEU A 22 1.37 17.39 -11.62
N THR A 23 1.75 16.14 -11.90
CA THR A 23 2.13 15.70 -13.24
C THR A 23 0.95 15.76 -14.20
N ILE A 24 -0.24 15.32 -13.77
CA ILE A 24 -1.48 15.41 -14.54
C ILE A 24 -1.84 16.88 -14.79
N MET A 25 -1.72 17.74 -13.77
CA MET A 25 -2.00 19.17 -13.91
C MET A 25 -1.09 19.84 -14.96
N SER A 26 0.23 19.62 -14.87
CA SER A 26 1.17 20.19 -15.83
C SER A 26 0.96 19.65 -17.25
N SER A 27 0.70 18.35 -17.39
CA SER A 27 0.41 17.70 -18.67
C SER A 27 -0.90 18.19 -19.27
N SER A 28 -1.92 18.43 -18.45
CA SER A 28 -3.21 19.00 -18.87
C SER A 28 -3.02 20.41 -19.44
N ILE A 29 -2.27 21.28 -18.74
CA ILE A 29 -1.97 22.63 -19.21
C ILE A 29 -1.17 22.58 -20.52
N ALA A 30 -0.17 21.71 -20.60
CA ALA A 30 0.63 21.53 -21.81
C ALA A 30 -0.23 21.07 -23.00
N TYR A 31 -1.12 20.09 -22.78
CA TYR A 31 -2.05 19.60 -23.78
C TYR A 31 -3.00 20.71 -24.26
N LEU A 32 -3.68 21.40 -23.35
CA LEU A 32 -4.61 22.49 -23.70
C LEU A 32 -3.90 23.59 -24.47
N THR A 33 -2.69 23.97 -24.06
CA THR A 33 -1.92 25.03 -24.71
C THR A 33 -1.39 24.60 -26.08
N ALA A 34 -1.03 23.33 -26.26
CA ALA A 34 -0.50 22.81 -27.52
C ALA A 34 -1.59 22.56 -28.57
N LYS A 35 -2.74 22.06 -28.13
CA LYS A 35 -3.82 21.55 -29.00
C LYS A 35 -4.96 22.53 -29.26
N ALA A 36 -5.07 23.60 -28.46
CA ALA A 36 -6.08 24.64 -28.70
C ALA A 36 -5.86 25.35 -30.05
N ASN A 37 -6.96 25.59 -30.77
CA ASN A 37 -6.99 26.40 -31.98
C ASN A 37 -7.41 27.84 -31.68
N PHE A 38 -7.16 28.75 -32.62
CA PHE A 38 -7.70 30.10 -32.56
C PHE A 38 -9.21 30.08 -32.82
N VAL A 39 -9.95 30.84 -32.01
CA VAL A 39 -11.40 31.03 -32.17
C VAL A 39 -11.62 32.45 -32.67
N GLN A 40 -12.49 32.61 -33.68
CA GLN A 40 -12.88 33.93 -34.17
C GLN A 40 -13.82 34.59 -33.17
N VAL A 41 -13.43 35.75 -32.64
CA VAL A 41 -14.20 36.47 -31.63
C VAL A 41 -15.09 37.57 -32.25
N SER A 42 -14.73 38.07 -33.44
CA SER A 42 -15.50 39.07 -34.18
C SER A 42 -15.60 38.68 -35.66
N GLU A 43 -16.81 38.80 -36.23
CA GLU A 43 -17.06 38.54 -37.67
C GLU A 43 -16.29 39.52 -38.58
N GLU A 44 -15.96 40.72 -38.08
CA GLU A 44 -15.26 41.77 -38.84
C GLU A 44 -13.75 41.53 -38.94
N VAL A 45 -13.18 40.65 -38.10
CA VAL A 45 -11.74 40.37 -38.06
C VAL A 45 -11.49 38.92 -38.47
N PRO A 46 -11.06 38.67 -39.72
CA PRO A 46 -10.77 37.31 -40.17
C PRO A 46 -9.53 36.75 -39.47
N ILE A 47 -9.55 35.44 -39.17
CA ILE A 47 -8.40 34.73 -38.59
C ILE A 47 -7.26 34.71 -39.62
N THR A 48 -6.20 35.46 -39.37
CA THR A 48 -5.04 35.56 -40.28
C THR A 48 -3.95 34.52 -39.98
N LYS A 49 -4.05 33.80 -38.87
CA LYS A 49 -3.12 32.74 -38.47
C LYS A 49 -3.89 31.52 -38.00
N SER A 50 -3.65 30.39 -38.66
CA SER A 50 -4.10 29.08 -38.21
C SER A 50 -2.89 28.30 -37.70
N ARG A 51 -3.03 27.56 -36.60
CA ARG A 51 -2.00 26.59 -36.20
C ARG A 51 -1.95 25.45 -37.23
N ASN A 52 -0.80 24.79 -37.34
CA ASN A 52 -0.66 23.61 -38.19
C ASN A 52 -1.78 22.60 -37.86
N ALA A 53 -2.53 22.18 -38.89
CA ALA A 53 -3.69 21.30 -38.73
C ALA A 53 -3.34 19.95 -38.07
N GLU A 54 -2.12 19.44 -38.28
CA GLU A 54 -1.62 18.22 -37.61
C GLU A 54 -1.42 18.37 -36.10
N LYS A 55 -1.32 19.61 -35.60
CA LYS A 55 -1.08 19.91 -34.18
C LYS A 55 -2.34 20.32 -33.44
N VAL A 56 -3.47 20.44 -34.13
CA VAL A 56 -4.75 20.87 -33.55
C VAL A 56 -5.70 19.70 -33.57
N ASP A 57 -6.34 19.44 -32.44
CA ASP A 57 -7.35 18.38 -32.38
C ASP A 57 -8.70 18.93 -32.86
N PRO A 58 -9.54 18.12 -33.53
CA PRO A 58 -10.89 18.51 -33.88
C PRO A 58 -11.69 18.97 -32.64
N PRO A 59 -12.63 19.93 -32.77
CA PRO A 59 -13.38 20.46 -31.63
C PRO A 59 -14.05 19.37 -30.77
N ASP A 60 -14.61 18.34 -31.40
CA ASP A 60 -15.27 17.23 -30.70
C ASP A 60 -14.29 16.42 -29.84
N VAL A 61 -13.14 16.06 -30.42
CA VAL A 61 -12.06 15.31 -29.73
C VAL A 61 -11.45 16.17 -28.62
N PHE A 62 -11.28 17.47 -28.87
CA PHE A 62 -10.72 18.40 -27.88
C PHE A 62 -11.63 18.56 -26.66
N GLU A 63 -12.95 18.65 -26.85
CA GLU A 63 -13.91 18.69 -25.76
C GLU A 63 -14.06 17.36 -25.01
N GLU A 64 -13.95 16.22 -25.71
CA GLU A 64 -13.90 14.90 -25.07
C GLU A 64 -12.65 14.75 -24.19
N ASN A 65 -11.48 15.05 -24.72
CA ASN A 65 -10.21 14.98 -23.99
C ASN A 65 -10.21 15.96 -22.80
N LYS A 66 -10.83 17.14 -22.92
CA LYS A 66 -11.02 18.04 -21.78
C LYS A 66 -11.82 17.40 -20.64
N LYS A 67 -12.90 16.69 -20.97
CA LYS A 67 -13.73 16.00 -19.96
C LYS A 67 -12.96 14.87 -19.29
N GLU A 68 -12.19 14.11 -20.05
CA GLU A 68 -11.30 13.07 -19.53
C GLU A 68 -10.27 13.64 -18.55
N LEU A 69 -9.54 14.69 -18.95
CA LEU A 69 -8.55 15.35 -18.08
C LEU A 69 -9.15 15.87 -16.77
N VAL A 70 -10.36 16.45 -16.82
CA VAL A 70 -11.08 16.90 -15.62
C VAL A 70 -11.48 15.71 -14.73
N ASN A 71 -11.96 14.62 -15.33
CA ASN A 71 -12.32 13.42 -14.61
C ASN A 71 -11.11 12.80 -13.90
N ASP A 72 -9.98 12.67 -14.60
CA ASP A 72 -8.74 12.15 -14.05
C ASP A 72 -8.23 12.99 -12.88
N LEU A 73 -8.25 14.31 -13.04
CA LEU A 73 -7.88 15.25 -11.98
C LEU A 73 -8.78 15.07 -10.74
N LEU A 74 -10.09 14.93 -10.93
CA LEU A 74 -11.05 14.80 -9.84
C LEU A 74 -10.94 13.46 -9.13
N VAL A 75 -10.75 12.37 -9.87
CA VAL A 75 -10.50 11.04 -9.31
C VAL A 75 -9.22 11.06 -8.48
N LYS A 76 -8.14 11.64 -9.00
CA LYS A 76 -6.87 11.72 -8.28
C LYS A 76 -6.93 12.61 -7.05
N ALA A 77 -7.62 13.75 -7.13
CA ALA A 77 -7.85 14.60 -5.96
C ALA A 77 -8.61 13.86 -4.84
N LYS A 78 -9.64 13.08 -5.19
CA LYS A 78 -10.38 12.25 -4.22
C LYS A 78 -9.54 11.13 -3.63
N GLN A 79 -8.65 10.53 -4.43
CA GLN A 79 -7.71 9.52 -3.93
C GLN A 79 -6.75 10.12 -2.90
N VAL A 80 -6.22 11.31 -3.16
CA VAL A 80 -5.38 12.06 -2.21
C VAL A 80 -6.16 12.39 -0.95
N GLU A 81 -7.40 12.87 -1.06
CA GLU A 81 -8.27 13.16 0.09
C GLU A 81 -8.53 11.92 0.95
N TYR A 82 -8.83 10.79 0.30
CA TYR A 82 -9.00 9.51 0.99
C TYR A 82 -7.72 9.08 1.72
N LEU A 83 -6.55 9.22 1.09
CA LEU A 83 -5.28 8.87 1.70
C LEU A 83 -4.99 9.73 2.93
N ILE A 84 -5.23 11.05 2.86
CA ILE A 84 -5.10 11.97 3.99
C ILE A 84 -6.01 11.53 5.15
N ASN A 85 -7.28 11.24 4.86
CA ASN A 85 -8.24 10.78 5.88
C ASN A 85 -7.89 9.40 6.45
N SER A 86 -7.10 8.61 5.73
CA SER A 86 -6.62 7.31 6.18
C SER A 86 -5.32 7.39 6.99
N LEU A 87 -4.67 8.55 7.09
CA LEU A 87 -3.45 8.67 7.89
C LEU A 87 -3.76 8.46 9.37
N PRO A 88 -2.91 7.72 10.11
CA PRO A 88 -3.06 7.61 11.55
C PRO A 88 -2.93 9.00 12.18
N GLU A 89 -3.72 9.25 13.22
CA GLU A 89 -3.64 10.51 13.96
C GLU A 89 -2.22 10.68 14.54
N PRO A 90 -1.63 11.88 14.45
CA PRO A 90 -0.32 12.12 15.00
C PRO A 90 -0.39 12.05 16.53
N GLU A 91 0.28 11.05 17.11
CA GLU A 91 0.54 10.96 18.55
C GLU A 91 1.76 11.83 18.92
N SER A 92 1.78 12.36 20.15
CA SER A 92 2.98 13.04 20.67
C SER A 92 4.14 12.04 20.79
N GLU A 93 5.38 12.48 20.56
CA GLU A 93 6.57 11.64 20.67
C GLU A 93 6.68 10.95 22.05
N GLU A 94 6.29 11.64 23.12
CA GLU A 94 6.28 11.08 24.48
C GLU A 94 5.31 9.90 24.62
N ALA A 95 4.07 10.07 24.15
CA ALA A 95 3.06 9.00 24.15
C ALA A 95 3.47 7.82 23.26
N GLN A 96 4.09 8.11 22.11
CA GLN A 96 4.62 7.08 21.22
C GLN A 96 5.75 6.28 21.91
N ALA A 97 6.69 6.96 22.56
CA ALA A 97 7.77 6.32 23.29
C ALA A 97 7.26 5.43 24.43
N MET A 98 6.28 5.91 25.20
CA MET A 98 5.64 5.10 26.25
C MET A 98 4.96 3.86 25.67
N ARG A 99 4.20 4.01 24.58
CA ARG A 99 3.53 2.90 23.91
C ARG A 99 4.52 1.86 23.38
N LEU A 100 5.65 2.30 22.83
CA LEU A 100 6.71 1.40 22.35
C LEU A 100 7.35 0.64 23.52
N GLN A 101 7.58 1.30 24.66
CA GLN A 101 8.10 0.65 25.86
C GLN A 101 7.12 -0.40 26.41
N ASP A 102 5.82 -0.09 26.44
CA ASP A 102 4.78 -1.03 26.88
C ASP A 102 4.72 -2.26 25.95
N LEU A 103 4.79 -2.03 24.63
CA LEU A 103 4.85 -3.10 23.62
C LEU A 103 6.09 -3.97 23.79
N GLU A 104 7.26 -3.39 24.09
CA GLU A 104 8.49 -4.13 24.36
C GLU A 104 8.34 -5.02 25.60
N HIS A 105 7.73 -4.50 26.67
CA HIS A 105 7.46 -5.26 27.87
C HIS A 105 6.51 -6.44 27.61
N GLU A 106 5.42 -6.19 26.88
CA GLU A 106 4.47 -7.23 26.47
C GLU A 106 5.15 -8.30 25.60
N MET A 107 5.99 -7.90 24.64
CA MET A 107 6.76 -8.82 23.81
C MET A 107 7.68 -9.70 24.64
N SER A 108 8.37 -9.12 25.62
CA SER A 108 9.28 -9.85 26.50
C SER A 108 8.53 -10.89 27.33
N ALA A 109 7.41 -10.49 27.96
CA ALA A 109 6.57 -11.39 28.74
C ALA A 109 5.99 -12.53 27.87
N ALA A 110 5.46 -12.21 26.69
CA ALA A 110 4.95 -13.21 25.75
C ALA A 110 6.04 -14.19 25.29
N ASN A 111 7.27 -13.70 25.07
CA ASN A 111 8.41 -14.54 24.70
C ASN A 111 8.83 -15.47 25.86
N GLU A 112 8.82 -15.00 27.10
CA GLU A 112 9.06 -15.86 28.26
C GLU A 112 8.02 -16.98 28.38
N ASP A 113 6.74 -16.65 28.21
CA ASP A 113 5.66 -17.63 28.22
C ASP A 113 5.80 -18.65 27.09
N TYR A 114 6.18 -18.17 25.90
CA TYR A 114 6.51 -19.03 24.78
C TYR A 114 7.65 -19.99 25.11
N LEU A 115 8.76 -19.50 25.68
CA LEU A 115 9.89 -20.33 26.10
C LEU A 115 9.47 -21.37 27.16
N ARG A 116 8.66 -20.97 28.15
CA ARG A 116 8.10 -21.89 29.15
C ARG A 116 7.24 -22.97 28.52
N ALA A 117 6.38 -22.63 27.57
CA ALA A 117 5.54 -23.59 26.86
C ALA A 117 6.37 -24.57 26.02
N VAL A 118 7.38 -24.06 25.29
CA VAL A 118 8.29 -24.88 24.48
C VAL A 118 9.08 -25.85 25.35
N ASN A 119 9.61 -25.41 26.49
CA ASN A 119 10.35 -26.28 27.41
C ASN A 119 9.47 -27.40 27.97
N ARG A 120 8.23 -27.07 28.40
CA ARG A 120 7.26 -28.09 28.85
C ARG A 120 6.95 -29.11 27.75
N ALA A 121 6.77 -28.65 26.50
CA ALA A 121 6.52 -29.53 25.38
C ALA A 121 7.72 -30.47 25.10
N LYS A 122 8.95 -29.94 25.16
CA LYS A 122 10.18 -30.75 25.02
C LYS A 122 10.31 -31.80 26.12
N ASP A 123 10.05 -31.42 27.37
CA ASP A 123 10.11 -32.34 28.51
C ASP A 123 9.06 -33.45 28.40
N LEU A 124 7.83 -33.11 28.02
CA LEU A 124 6.77 -34.09 27.82
C LEU A 124 7.12 -35.03 26.66
N HIS A 125 7.61 -34.49 25.54
CA HIS A 125 8.06 -35.29 24.39
C HIS A 125 9.17 -36.27 24.79
N ARG A 126 10.15 -35.82 25.59
CA ARG A 126 11.21 -36.69 26.11
C ARG A 126 10.65 -37.83 26.96
N ARG A 127 9.77 -37.51 27.91
CA ARG A 127 9.14 -38.52 28.79
C ARG A 127 8.33 -39.55 28.00
N ILE A 128 7.53 -39.11 27.03
CA ILE A 128 6.76 -40.02 26.16
C ILE A 128 7.71 -40.90 25.35
N SER A 129 8.78 -40.33 24.80
CA SER A 129 9.79 -41.06 24.03
C SER A 129 10.59 -42.08 24.86
N GLU A 130 10.78 -41.83 26.16
CA GLU A 130 11.38 -42.77 27.12
C GLU A 130 10.41 -43.91 27.44
N VAL A 131 9.14 -43.61 27.72
CA VAL A 131 8.11 -44.63 27.96
C VAL A 131 7.92 -45.54 26.75
N LEU A 132 7.81 -44.97 25.54
CA LEU A 132 7.68 -45.74 24.31
C LEU A 132 8.90 -46.65 24.08
N ARG A 133 10.12 -46.19 24.36
CA ARG A 133 11.32 -47.02 24.29
C ARG A 133 11.29 -48.16 25.29
N ASN A 134 10.99 -47.89 26.55
CA ASN A 134 10.90 -48.93 27.57
C ASN A 134 9.84 -49.99 27.24
N MET A 135 8.69 -49.59 26.68
CA MET A 135 7.64 -50.53 26.25
C MET A 135 8.07 -51.39 25.05
N LEU A 136 8.86 -50.83 24.12
CA LEU A 136 9.42 -51.58 23.00
C LEU A 136 10.53 -52.55 23.46
N ASP A 137 11.39 -52.11 24.39
CA ASP A 137 12.46 -52.95 24.94
C ASP A 137 11.92 -54.10 25.82
N GLU A 138 10.81 -53.89 26.55
CA GLU A 138 10.13 -54.97 27.30
C GLU A 138 9.49 -56.01 26.39
N SER A 139 9.01 -55.63 25.19
CA SER A 139 8.46 -56.59 24.23
C SER A 139 9.53 -57.48 23.58
N ASP A 140 10.76 -56.98 23.40
CA ASP A 140 11.88 -57.78 22.87
C ASP A 140 12.45 -58.79 23.90
N GLY A 141 12.19 -58.59 25.20
CA GLY A 141 12.60 -59.51 26.28
C GLY A 141 11.71 -60.74 26.44
N LEU A 142 10.54 -60.78 25.79
CA LEU A 142 9.57 -61.89 25.91
C LEU A 142 9.67 -62.92 24.78
N ASP A 143 10.56 -62.73 23.80
CA ASP A 143 10.71 -63.61 22.64
C ASP A 143 11.92 -64.57 22.71
N ASN A 144 12.46 -64.83 23.92
CA ASN A 144 13.44 -65.90 24.08
C ASN A 144 13.21 -66.82 25.30
N PRO A 145 12.45 -67.91 25.11
CA PRO A 145 12.62 -69.14 25.86
C PRO A 145 13.22 -70.22 24.94
N GLY A 146 14.53 -70.46 25.01
CA GLY A 146 15.17 -71.64 24.39
C GLY A 146 16.59 -71.43 23.93
#